data_AF-A0A132AFV5-F1
#
_entry.id   AF-A0A132AFV5-F1
#
_cell.length_a   1.000
_cell.length_b   1.000
_cell.length_c   1.000
_cell.angle_alpha   90.00
_cell.angle_beta   90.00
_cell.angle_gamma   90.00
#
_symmetry.space_group_name_H-M   'P 1'
#
loop_
_entity.id
_entity.type
_entity.pdbx_description
1 polymer ?
#
loop_
_entity_poly.entity_id
_entity_poly.type
_entity_poly.pdbx_seq_one_letter_code
_entity_poly.pdbx_strand_id
1 'polypeptide(L)'
;MASLIRLFVLEFEFRDSRMLILFSIALFVIDSSDLIDSINLYYRHDQLRNENDPNFWFHLARKRLLERQRSIPLPNRAVKNVILFIGDGMGVSTITAARILKGQLNGRIGEETMLDFDKFPHTALIKTYNVDQQIPDSAATATAFLSGVKNNFNTIGVSAKVKRNDNNCHSVQVNSLESIMNWAIKAGKVAGVVTTTRVTHATPAAAYAHTQNRKWESFINESMIDGRFNNHCKDIARQLIEDFPGNSLSVVLGGGRKGFLPNDIQDQKEVDANNQGKLGERIDGRNLIEEWLENQRLSGLQEHEYAFINSTKGLRRIRMDRIRKLFGLFNYSHMEYDSFRDQSPDGEPSLSEMTETAIRILSKHPNGFLLLVEGGLIDRAHHIGYASISLLETLEFDRSVRKARRMVSKDDSLLIVSADHSQPLIISGYSNRGNRINGLSTKSDQKNRPFSTLMYGTGPGHLDDQQRSELTNDTLRKSLCR
;
A
#
# COMPACT_ATOMS: atom_id res chain seq x y z
N MET A 1 -2.20 -41.64 -17.58
CA MET A 1 -2.92 -41.32 -18.85
C MET A 1 -1.92 -40.85 -19.89
N ALA A 2 -0.89 -41.66 -20.10
CA ALA A 2 0.17 -41.48 -21.09
C ALA A 2 0.26 -42.83 -21.80
N SER A 3 0.32 -42.82 -23.13
CA SER A 3 0.11 -43.96 -24.04
C SER A 3 -1.35 -44.12 -24.49
N LEU A 4 -1.80 -43.27 -25.44
CA LEU A 4 -2.82 -43.63 -26.45
C LEU A 4 -3.07 -42.54 -27.51
N ILE A 5 -2.04 -41.81 -27.96
CA ILE A 5 -2.17 -40.94 -29.14
C ILE A 5 -0.95 -41.16 -30.04
N ARG A 6 -0.96 -42.28 -30.78
CA ARG A 6 -0.28 -42.36 -32.07
C ARG A 6 -1.35 -42.17 -33.13
N LEU A 7 -1.23 -41.07 -33.87
CA LEU A 7 -2.09 -40.73 -35.01
C LEU A 7 -2.10 -41.88 -36.03
N PHE A 8 -3.29 -42.42 -36.28
CA PHE A 8 -3.64 -42.97 -37.58
C PHE A 8 -4.24 -41.83 -38.40
N VAL A 9 -3.49 -41.36 -39.39
CA VAL A 9 -4.05 -40.58 -40.50
C VAL A 9 -4.36 -41.61 -41.59
N LEU A 10 -5.65 -41.90 -41.80
CA LEU A 10 -6.14 -42.63 -42.96
C LEU A 10 -7.31 -41.84 -43.55
N GLU A 11 -7.16 -41.51 -44.83
CA GLU A 11 -8.23 -41.05 -45.71
C GLU A 11 -9.39 -42.04 -45.68
N PHE A 12 -10.61 -41.56 -45.45
CA PHE A 12 -11.82 -42.33 -45.71
C PHE A 12 -12.82 -41.46 -46.48
N GLU A 13 -13.12 -41.88 -47.70
CA GLU A 13 -14.31 -41.47 -48.44
C GLU A 13 -15.55 -42.01 -47.72
N PHE A 14 -16.42 -41.11 -47.26
CA PHE A 14 -17.67 -41.48 -46.62
C PHE A 14 -18.70 -41.93 -47.66
N ARG A 15 -19.08 -43.22 -47.59
CA ARG A 15 -20.12 -43.84 -48.43
C ARG A 15 -21.26 -44.43 -47.60
N ASP A 16 -21.70 -43.75 -46.53
CA ASP A 16 -22.99 -44.10 -45.90
C ASP A 16 -23.56 -42.96 -45.04
N SER A 17 -24.75 -42.47 -45.40
CA SER A 17 -25.42 -41.31 -44.79
C SER A 17 -25.99 -41.56 -43.39
N ARG A 18 -25.90 -42.78 -42.85
CA ARG A 18 -26.41 -43.12 -41.51
C ARG A 18 -25.35 -43.07 -40.39
N MET A 19 -24.05 -43.05 -40.73
CA MET A 19 -22.95 -42.86 -39.78
C MET A 19 -22.61 -41.38 -39.52
N LEU A 20 -23.05 -40.47 -40.39
CA LEU A 20 -22.90 -39.03 -40.16
C LEU A 20 -23.72 -38.53 -38.95
N ILE A 21 -24.89 -39.13 -38.69
CA ILE A 21 -25.80 -38.65 -37.64
C ILE A 21 -25.29 -39.05 -36.25
N LEU A 22 -24.68 -40.23 -36.10
CA LEU A 22 -24.10 -40.66 -34.82
C LEU A 22 -22.79 -39.94 -34.48
N PHE A 23 -21.99 -39.55 -35.48
CA PHE A 23 -20.82 -38.68 -35.27
C PHE A 23 -21.23 -37.22 -34.97
N SER A 24 -22.35 -36.76 -35.53
CA SER A 24 -22.92 -35.44 -35.26
C SER A 24 -23.50 -35.33 -33.85
N ILE A 25 -24.06 -36.40 -33.30
CA ILE A 25 -24.60 -36.42 -31.94
C ILE A 25 -23.48 -36.52 -30.88
N ALA A 26 -22.37 -37.20 -31.18
CA ALA A 26 -21.20 -37.23 -30.28
C ALA A 26 -20.44 -35.89 -30.22
N LEU A 27 -20.58 -35.03 -31.23
CA LEU A 27 -20.09 -33.64 -31.23
C LEU A 27 -21.07 -32.65 -30.56
N PHE A 28 -22.27 -33.09 -30.18
CA PHE A 28 -23.30 -32.23 -29.55
C PHE A 28 -23.31 -32.29 -28.01
N VAL A 29 -22.37 -33.03 -27.39
CA VAL A 29 -22.26 -33.14 -25.91
C VAL A 29 -20.95 -32.52 -25.37
N ILE A 30 -20.17 -31.86 -26.22
CA ILE A 30 -19.06 -31.01 -25.77
C ILE A 30 -19.30 -29.65 -26.42
N ASP A 31 -19.51 -28.63 -25.60
CA ASP A 31 -19.77 -27.28 -26.06
C ASP A 31 -18.64 -26.86 -27.02
N SER A 32 -18.99 -26.64 -28.29
CA SER A 32 -18.01 -26.30 -29.33
C SER A 32 -17.30 -24.98 -29.02
N SER A 33 -17.87 -24.13 -28.16
CA SER A 33 -17.17 -22.96 -27.62
C SER A 33 -16.04 -23.35 -26.66
N ASP A 34 -16.21 -24.37 -25.81
CA ASP A 34 -15.21 -24.74 -24.81
C ASP A 34 -14.01 -25.46 -25.43
N LEU A 35 -14.22 -26.25 -26.48
CA LEU A 35 -13.12 -26.90 -27.23
C LEU A 35 -12.37 -25.89 -28.10
N ILE A 36 -13.09 -24.97 -28.76
CA ILE A 36 -12.49 -23.88 -29.53
C ILE A 36 -11.78 -22.88 -28.61
N ASP A 37 -12.32 -22.57 -27.43
CA ASP A 37 -11.70 -21.69 -26.44
C ASP A 37 -10.50 -22.34 -25.76
N SER A 38 -10.52 -23.65 -25.51
CA SER A 38 -9.36 -24.38 -24.94
C SER A 38 -8.25 -24.62 -25.98
N ILE A 39 -8.59 -24.90 -27.25
CA ILE A 39 -7.62 -24.95 -28.36
C ILE A 39 -7.08 -23.54 -28.65
N ASN A 40 -7.91 -22.50 -28.61
CA ASN A 40 -7.47 -21.10 -28.72
C ASN A 40 -6.65 -20.65 -27.49
N LEU A 41 -6.92 -21.16 -26.28
CA LEU A 41 -6.10 -20.89 -25.10
C LEU A 41 -4.73 -21.55 -25.22
N TYR A 42 -4.69 -22.79 -25.69
CA TYR A 42 -3.47 -23.57 -25.89
C TYR A 42 -2.61 -22.97 -27.02
N TYR A 43 -3.20 -22.62 -28.17
CA TYR A 43 -2.50 -21.95 -29.28
C TYR A 43 -2.14 -20.48 -28.99
N ARG A 44 -2.90 -19.73 -28.17
CA ARG A 44 -2.53 -18.34 -27.78
C ARG A 44 -1.39 -18.27 -26.77
N HIS A 45 -1.10 -19.33 -26.01
CA HIS A 45 -0.10 -19.24 -24.95
C HIS A 45 1.33 -19.53 -25.39
N ASP A 46 1.54 -20.32 -26.45
CA ASP A 46 2.89 -20.67 -26.92
C ASP A 46 3.34 -19.96 -28.21
N GLN A 47 2.44 -19.67 -29.16
CA GLN A 47 2.85 -19.04 -30.45
C GLN A 47 3.03 -17.52 -30.40
N LEU A 48 2.77 -16.85 -29.28
CA LEU A 48 2.82 -15.38 -29.15
C LEU A 48 3.94 -14.87 -28.23
N ARG A 49 4.95 -15.68 -27.87
CA ARG A 49 6.06 -15.24 -27.01
C ARG A 49 7.44 -15.50 -27.60
N ASN A 50 7.57 -15.56 -28.92
CA ASN A 50 8.89 -15.54 -29.52
C ASN A 50 9.44 -14.10 -29.49
N GLU A 51 9.98 -13.67 -28.34
CA GLU A 51 10.64 -12.36 -28.20
C GLU A 51 11.83 -12.17 -29.16
N ASN A 52 12.33 -13.25 -29.77
CA ASN A 52 13.37 -13.19 -30.81
C ASN A 52 12.82 -12.78 -32.19
N ASP A 53 11.50 -12.85 -32.41
CA ASP A 53 10.84 -12.38 -33.63
C ASP A 53 10.49 -10.89 -33.49
N PRO A 54 11.01 -9.99 -34.36
CA PRO A 54 10.63 -8.58 -34.36
C PRO A 54 9.12 -8.33 -34.45
N ASN A 55 8.35 -9.23 -35.09
CA ASN A 55 6.90 -9.09 -35.22
C ASN A 55 6.18 -9.14 -33.87
N PHE A 56 6.72 -9.87 -32.88
CA PHE A 56 6.20 -9.85 -31.52
C PHE A 56 6.19 -8.42 -30.96
N TRP A 57 7.32 -7.72 -31.09
CA TRP A 57 7.50 -6.35 -30.59
C TRP A 57 6.65 -5.35 -31.36
N PHE A 58 6.59 -5.46 -32.70
CA PHE A 58 5.71 -4.60 -33.51
C PHE A 58 4.23 -4.80 -33.19
N HIS A 59 3.80 -6.04 -32.99
CA HIS A 59 2.42 -6.35 -32.61
C HIS A 59 2.09 -5.78 -31.23
N LEU A 60 2.98 -5.98 -30.25
CA LEU A 60 2.81 -5.43 -28.90
C LEU A 60 2.74 -3.90 -28.94
N ALA A 61 3.64 -3.24 -29.65
CA ALA A 61 3.65 -1.79 -29.81
C ALA A 61 2.36 -1.27 -30.47
N ARG A 62 1.92 -1.88 -31.58
CA ARG A 62 0.67 -1.51 -32.28
C ARG A 62 -0.54 -1.69 -31.36
N LYS A 63 -0.61 -2.79 -30.61
CA LYS A 63 -1.69 -3.03 -29.65
C LYS A 63 -1.74 -1.93 -28.58
N ARG A 64 -0.59 -1.57 -27.98
CA ARG A 64 -0.53 -0.50 -26.98
C ARG A 64 -0.88 0.86 -27.54
N LEU A 65 -0.45 1.18 -28.76
CA LEU A 65 -0.80 2.42 -29.43
C LEU A 65 -2.32 2.53 -29.63
N LEU A 66 -2.97 1.47 -30.12
CA LEU A 66 -4.42 1.43 -30.30
C LEU A 66 -5.18 1.52 -28.98
N GLU A 67 -4.71 0.85 -27.92
CA GLU A 67 -5.28 0.97 -26.57
C GLU A 67 -5.23 2.43 -26.07
N ARG A 68 -4.12 3.14 -26.32
CA ARG A 68 -3.93 4.55 -25.94
C ARG A 68 -4.74 5.53 -26.79
N GLN A 69 -4.91 5.27 -28.08
CA GLN A 69 -5.80 6.08 -28.93
C GLN A 69 -7.26 5.94 -28.52
N ARG A 70 -7.66 4.78 -28.00
CA ARG A 70 -9.02 4.52 -27.50
C ARG A 70 -9.28 5.03 -26.08
N SER A 71 -8.24 5.35 -25.29
CA SER A 71 -8.45 5.92 -23.97
C SER A 71 -9.07 7.31 -24.12
N ILE A 72 -10.36 7.36 -23.77
CA ILE A 72 -11.27 8.52 -23.85
C ILE A 72 -10.61 9.73 -23.16
N PRO A 73 -10.79 10.98 -23.67
CA PRO A 73 -10.45 12.17 -22.88
C PRO A 73 -11.10 12.09 -21.50
N LEU A 74 -10.39 12.56 -20.47
CA LEU A 74 -10.90 12.57 -19.10
C LEU A 74 -12.32 13.17 -19.12
N PRO A 75 -13.33 12.45 -18.61
CA PRO A 75 -14.68 12.98 -18.63
C PRO A 75 -14.67 14.31 -17.87
N ASN A 76 -15.19 15.37 -18.49
CA ASN A 76 -15.23 16.72 -17.95
C ASN A 76 -16.32 16.84 -16.85
N ARG A 77 -16.35 15.88 -15.92
CA ARG A 77 -17.31 15.77 -14.83
C ARG A 77 -16.58 15.58 -13.51
N ALA A 78 -17.13 16.16 -12.46
CA ALA A 78 -16.65 15.94 -11.11
C ALA A 78 -16.72 14.44 -10.75
N VAL A 79 -15.71 13.94 -10.05
CA VAL A 79 -15.69 12.56 -9.55
C VAL A 79 -16.43 12.45 -8.23
N LYS A 80 -17.18 11.37 -8.07
CA LYS A 80 -17.92 11.04 -6.85
C LYS A 80 -16.99 10.42 -5.80
N ASN A 81 -16.10 9.53 -6.20
CA ASN A 81 -15.22 8.80 -5.29
C ASN A 81 -13.75 9.08 -5.60
N VAL A 82 -12.92 9.15 -4.56
CA VAL A 82 -11.47 9.28 -4.70
C VAL A 82 -10.80 8.25 -3.81
N ILE A 83 -9.86 7.49 -4.36
CA ILE A 83 -9.03 6.56 -3.59
C ILE A 83 -7.57 6.88 -3.86
N LEU A 84 -6.86 7.27 -2.81
CA LEU A 84 -5.43 7.54 -2.82
C LEU A 84 -4.69 6.35 -2.23
N PHE A 85 -3.90 5.68 -3.05
CA PHE A 85 -3.02 4.58 -2.66
C PHE A 85 -1.58 5.10 -2.52
N ILE A 86 -1.00 4.98 -1.34
CA ILE A 86 0.37 5.38 -1.04
C ILE A 86 1.19 4.15 -0.65
N GLY A 87 2.19 3.79 -1.45
CA GLY A 87 3.23 2.86 -1.03
C GLY A 87 4.34 3.65 -0.37
N ASP A 88 4.42 3.63 0.97
CA ASP A 88 5.46 4.36 1.72
C ASP A 88 6.85 3.84 1.29
N GLY A 89 7.75 4.73 0.88
CA GLY A 89 9.08 4.37 0.38
C GLY A 89 9.11 3.60 -0.95
N MET A 90 7.97 3.47 -1.66
CA MET A 90 7.82 2.66 -2.89
C MET A 90 8.35 3.38 -4.14
N GLY A 91 9.67 3.54 -4.21
CA GLY A 91 10.36 4.15 -5.35
C GLY A 91 10.25 3.36 -6.67
N VAL A 92 10.74 3.94 -7.77
CA VAL A 92 10.71 3.33 -9.11
C VAL A 92 11.46 1.99 -9.17
N SER A 93 12.56 1.86 -8.41
CA SER A 93 13.31 0.61 -8.29
C SER A 93 12.51 -0.46 -7.56
N THR A 94 11.82 -0.11 -6.47
CA THR A 94 10.91 -1.00 -5.73
C THR A 94 9.78 -1.50 -6.63
N ILE A 95 9.13 -0.60 -7.38
CA ILE A 95 8.08 -0.94 -8.36
C ILE A 95 8.60 -1.95 -9.40
N THR A 96 9.78 -1.69 -9.95
CA THR A 96 10.37 -2.56 -10.99
C THR A 96 10.76 -3.92 -10.43
N ALA A 97 11.40 -3.97 -9.26
CA ALA A 97 11.76 -5.22 -8.61
C ALA A 97 10.51 -6.04 -8.21
N ALA A 98 9.45 -5.38 -7.73
CA ALA A 98 8.19 -6.04 -7.40
C ALA A 98 7.48 -6.61 -8.64
N ARG A 99 7.52 -5.89 -9.78
CA ARG A 99 7.00 -6.38 -11.06
C ARG A 99 7.67 -7.69 -11.49
N ILE A 100 9.00 -7.75 -11.40
CA ILE A 100 9.78 -8.95 -11.71
C ILE A 100 9.42 -10.08 -10.73
N LEU A 101 9.39 -9.79 -9.43
CA LEU A 101 9.01 -10.78 -8.41
C LEU A 101 7.61 -11.35 -8.66
N LYS A 102 6.64 -10.49 -9.01
CA LYS A 102 5.26 -10.91 -9.33
C LYS A 102 5.24 -11.93 -10.47
N GLY A 103 6.01 -11.70 -11.53
CA GLY A 103 6.06 -12.64 -12.64
C GLY A 103 6.74 -13.96 -12.25
N GLN A 104 7.84 -13.89 -11.51
CA GLN A 104 8.58 -15.06 -11.01
C GLN A 104 7.74 -15.95 -10.10
N LEU A 105 6.98 -15.36 -9.18
CA LEU A 105 6.06 -16.10 -8.32
C LEU A 105 4.89 -16.73 -9.09
N ASN A 106 4.59 -16.26 -10.30
CA ASN A 106 3.57 -16.82 -11.19
C ASN A 106 4.16 -17.74 -12.27
N GLY A 107 5.39 -18.24 -12.09
CA GLY A 107 6.04 -19.17 -13.01
C GLY A 107 6.48 -18.54 -14.35
N ARG A 108 6.60 -17.22 -14.41
CA ARG A 108 7.11 -16.48 -15.57
C ARG A 108 8.54 -15.98 -15.32
N ILE A 109 9.20 -15.47 -16.35
CA ILE A 109 10.56 -14.92 -16.23
C ILE A 109 10.60 -13.66 -15.35
N GLY A 110 9.58 -12.80 -15.45
CA GLY A 110 9.37 -11.70 -14.52
C GLY A 110 9.27 -10.34 -15.19
N GLU A 111 10.25 -10.01 -16.03
CA GLU A 111 10.45 -8.65 -16.53
C GLU A 111 9.29 -8.14 -17.43
N GLU A 112 8.55 -9.05 -18.06
CA GLU A 112 7.40 -8.77 -18.92
C GLU A 112 6.08 -8.63 -18.15
N THR A 113 6.07 -8.99 -16.87
CA THR A 113 4.88 -8.91 -16.02
C THR A 113 4.51 -7.45 -15.77
N MET A 114 3.25 -7.18 -15.42
CA MET A 114 2.80 -5.84 -15.00
C MET A 114 2.14 -5.94 -13.62
N LEU A 115 2.38 -4.93 -12.79
CA LEU A 115 1.55 -4.63 -11.64
C LEU A 115 0.15 -4.17 -12.12
N ASP A 116 -0.84 -4.24 -11.25
CA ASP A 116 -2.19 -3.79 -11.60
C ASP A 116 -2.28 -2.27 -11.77
N PHE A 117 -1.48 -1.50 -11.04
CA PHE A 117 -1.37 -0.06 -11.25
C PHE A 117 -0.51 0.37 -12.45
N ASP A 118 0.36 -0.51 -13.00
CA ASP A 118 1.06 -0.23 -14.27
C ASP A 118 0.09 -0.05 -15.45
N LYS A 119 -1.16 -0.51 -15.29
CA LYS A 119 -2.22 -0.43 -16.31
C LYS A 119 -2.94 0.92 -16.28
N PHE A 120 -2.58 1.83 -15.37
CA PHE A 120 -3.21 3.14 -15.28
C PHE A 120 -2.82 4.02 -16.48
N PRO A 121 -3.76 4.79 -17.04
CA PRO A 121 -3.51 5.52 -18.29
C PRO A 121 -2.65 6.78 -18.10
N HIS A 122 -2.51 7.30 -16.87
CA HIS A 122 -1.77 8.52 -16.61
C HIS A 122 -0.62 8.25 -15.65
N THR A 123 0.52 8.87 -15.93
CA THR A 123 1.74 8.74 -15.15
C THR A 123 2.43 10.09 -15.06
N ALA A 124 2.96 10.42 -13.90
CA ALA A 124 3.74 11.62 -13.65
C ALA A 124 4.89 11.31 -12.70
N LEU A 125 5.92 12.15 -12.70
CA LEU A 125 6.99 12.13 -11.72
C LEU A 125 6.74 13.22 -10.68
N ILE A 126 7.05 12.94 -9.42
CA ILE A 126 6.80 13.84 -8.29
C ILE A 126 8.12 14.23 -7.65
N LYS A 127 8.31 15.52 -7.37
CA LYS A 127 9.49 16.06 -6.66
C LYS A 127 9.21 16.08 -5.15
N THR A 128 9.85 15.20 -4.40
CA THR A 128 9.46 14.89 -3.00
C THR A 128 10.17 15.70 -1.92
N TYR A 129 11.16 16.54 -2.25
CA TYR A 129 11.90 17.35 -1.26
C TYR A 129 10.99 18.09 -0.27
N ASN A 130 11.35 18.14 1.02
CA ASN A 130 10.68 18.99 2.01
C ASN A 130 11.17 20.43 1.89
N VAL A 131 10.53 21.37 2.59
CA VAL A 131 11.01 22.76 2.61
C VAL A 131 12.43 22.87 3.17
N ASP A 132 12.77 22.03 4.14
CA ASP A 132 14.05 22.06 4.89
C ASP A 132 14.96 20.85 4.64
N GLN A 133 14.55 19.88 3.81
CA GLN A 133 15.33 18.67 3.54
C GLN A 133 15.23 18.25 2.06
N GLN A 134 16.37 17.89 1.47
CA GLN A 134 16.41 17.34 0.11
C GLN A 134 15.81 15.93 0.06
N ILE A 135 16.15 15.11 1.06
CA ILE A 135 15.60 13.77 1.27
C ILE A 135 14.51 13.93 2.33
N PRO A 136 13.23 13.78 1.95
CA PRO A 136 12.12 14.02 2.86
C PRO A 136 11.92 12.87 3.86
N ASP A 137 10.97 13.05 4.77
CA ASP A 137 10.33 11.97 5.53
C ASP A 137 8.84 11.86 5.20
N SER A 138 8.21 10.77 5.65
CA SER A 138 6.78 10.50 5.45
C SER A 138 5.85 11.59 6.02
N ALA A 139 6.21 12.28 7.12
CA ALA A 139 5.32 13.28 7.73
C ALA A 139 5.11 14.48 6.82
N ALA A 140 6.21 14.99 6.29
CA ALA A 140 6.16 16.20 5.50
C ALA A 140 5.63 15.96 4.08
N THR A 141 5.99 14.82 3.49
CA THR A 141 5.46 14.39 2.19
C THR A 141 3.97 14.08 2.26
N ALA A 142 3.50 13.41 3.33
CA ALA A 142 2.07 13.19 3.55
C ALA A 142 1.30 14.50 3.74
N THR A 143 1.88 15.47 4.44
CA THR A 143 1.32 16.82 4.49
C THR A 143 1.21 17.43 3.10
N ALA A 144 2.25 17.30 2.26
CA ALA A 144 2.23 17.83 0.90
C ALA A 144 1.13 17.23 0.02
N PHE A 145 0.98 15.90 -0.04
CA PHE A 145 -0.02 15.29 -0.92
C PHE A 145 -1.44 15.27 -0.34
N LEU A 146 -1.62 15.43 0.97
CA LEU A 146 -2.96 15.52 1.59
C LEU A 146 -3.46 16.95 1.75
N SER A 147 -2.59 17.96 1.93
CA SER A 147 -3.01 19.37 2.08
C SER A 147 -2.69 20.25 0.87
N GLY A 148 -1.85 19.77 -0.05
CA GLY A 148 -1.35 20.56 -1.18
C GLY A 148 -0.19 21.51 -0.82
N VAL A 149 0.32 21.48 0.42
CA VAL A 149 1.36 22.40 0.90
C VAL A 149 2.55 21.63 1.46
N LYS A 150 3.76 21.91 0.96
CA LYS A 150 5.01 21.36 1.52
C LYS A 150 5.32 21.99 2.88
N ASN A 151 5.91 21.21 3.77
CA ASN A 151 6.32 21.65 5.11
C ASN A 151 7.69 21.08 5.50
N ASN A 152 8.01 21.15 6.80
CA ASN A 152 9.31 20.77 7.34
C ASN A 152 9.32 19.31 7.79
N PHE A 153 10.52 18.70 7.74
CA PHE A 153 10.79 17.34 8.18
C PHE A 153 10.24 17.04 9.58
N ASN A 154 9.62 15.87 9.75
CA ASN A 154 8.94 15.41 10.97
C ASN A 154 7.72 16.22 11.47
N THR A 155 7.25 17.21 10.72
CA THR A 155 6.02 17.96 11.06
C THR A 155 4.85 17.45 10.22
N ILE A 156 3.64 17.43 10.80
CA ILE A 156 2.43 16.89 10.18
C ILE A 156 1.35 17.98 10.15
N GLY A 157 0.71 18.17 9.00
CA GLY A 157 -0.51 18.98 8.88
C GLY A 157 -0.31 20.47 9.21
N VAL A 158 0.92 20.98 9.18
CA VAL A 158 1.26 22.37 9.49
C VAL A 158 2.15 22.96 8.42
N SER A 159 2.09 24.28 8.23
CA SER A 159 3.00 24.98 7.30
C SER A 159 4.46 24.95 7.79
N ALA A 160 5.40 25.28 6.90
CA ALA A 160 6.83 25.35 7.22
C ALA A 160 7.24 26.45 8.23
N LYS A 161 6.28 27.24 8.72
CA LYS A 161 6.48 28.16 9.86
C LYS A 161 6.68 27.38 11.17
N VAL A 162 6.02 26.23 11.33
CA VAL A 162 6.22 25.37 12.50
C VAL A 162 7.50 24.56 12.31
N LYS A 163 8.42 24.67 13.27
CA LYS A 163 9.65 23.89 13.27
C LYS A 163 9.45 22.58 13.99
N ARG A 164 10.27 21.57 13.64
CA ARG A 164 10.29 20.32 14.38
C ARG A 164 10.57 20.62 15.85
N ASN A 165 9.76 20.06 16.75
CA ASN A 165 9.83 20.31 18.20
C ASN A 165 9.66 21.79 18.58
N ASP A 166 8.85 22.56 17.84
CA ASP A 166 8.40 23.88 18.28
C ASP A 166 7.80 23.77 19.70
N ASN A 167 8.32 24.55 20.64
CA ASN A 167 7.90 24.53 22.04
C ASN A 167 6.58 25.29 22.28
N ASN A 168 6.04 25.92 21.24
CA ASN A 168 4.81 26.67 21.28
C ASN A 168 3.67 25.92 20.56
N CYS A 169 2.82 25.23 21.32
CA CYS A 169 1.64 24.54 20.76
C CYS A 169 0.64 25.48 20.08
N HIS A 170 0.58 26.76 20.46
CA HIS A 170 -0.28 27.73 19.77
C HIS A 170 0.21 28.01 18.34
N SER A 171 1.52 27.94 18.09
CA SER A 171 2.11 28.02 16.74
C SER A 171 1.55 26.94 15.81
N VAL A 172 1.33 25.72 16.32
CA VAL A 172 0.71 24.62 15.57
C VAL A 172 -0.68 24.99 15.12
N GLN A 173 -1.54 25.44 16.04
CA GLN A 173 -2.93 25.79 15.76
C GLN A 173 -3.07 26.88 14.69
N VAL A 174 -2.27 27.95 14.80
CA VAL A 174 -2.30 29.08 13.86
C VAL A 174 -1.79 28.70 12.46
N ASN A 175 -0.94 27.68 12.38
CA ASN A 175 -0.30 27.25 11.13
C ASN A 175 -0.80 25.90 10.62
N SER A 176 -1.91 25.39 11.16
CA SER A 176 -2.57 24.17 10.73
C SER A 176 -3.08 24.27 9.29
N LEU A 177 -2.98 23.17 8.56
CA LEU A 177 -3.37 23.05 7.16
C LEU A 177 -4.50 22.03 7.02
N GLU A 178 -5.60 22.42 6.38
CA GLU A 178 -6.69 21.49 6.12
C GLU A 178 -6.25 20.40 5.12
N SER A 179 -6.49 19.13 5.48
CA SER A 179 -6.28 18.01 4.56
C SER A 179 -7.44 17.88 3.59
N ILE A 180 -7.23 17.12 2.51
CA ILE A 180 -8.26 16.75 1.56
C ILE A 180 -9.38 15.92 2.21
N MET A 181 -9.12 15.27 3.36
CA MET A 181 -10.17 14.62 4.16
C MET A 181 -11.13 15.64 4.76
N ASN A 182 -10.59 16.72 5.32
CA ASN A 182 -11.38 17.84 5.82
C ASN A 182 -12.26 18.40 4.68
N TRP A 183 -11.68 18.62 3.50
CA TRP A 183 -12.40 19.16 2.35
C TRP A 183 -13.48 18.21 1.84
N ALA A 184 -13.19 16.91 1.77
CA ALA A 184 -14.16 15.90 1.35
C ALA A 184 -15.37 15.84 2.30
N ILE A 185 -15.12 15.84 3.61
CA ILE A 185 -16.20 15.79 4.61
C ILE A 185 -17.03 17.08 4.60
N LYS A 186 -16.39 18.26 4.51
CA LYS A 186 -17.09 19.54 4.34
C LYS A 186 -17.94 19.60 3.06
N ALA A 187 -17.50 18.93 1.99
CA ALA A 187 -18.27 18.76 0.76
C ALA A 187 -19.38 17.69 0.86
N GLY A 188 -19.64 17.16 2.06
CA GLY A 188 -20.70 16.18 2.32
C GLY A 188 -20.36 14.75 1.91
N LYS A 189 -19.08 14.42 1.64
CA LYS A 189 -18.62 13.05 1.42
C LYS A 189 -18.29 12.38 2.76
N VAL A 190 -18.14 11.06 2.75
CA VAL A 190 -17.51 10.34 3.87
C VAL A 190 -16.04 10.07 3.57
N ALA A 191 -15.22 9.94 4.61
CA ALA A 191 -13.80 9.68 4.45
C ALA A 191 -13.35 8.48 5.28
N GLY A 192 -12.26 7.84 4.85
CA GLY A 192 -11.64 6.75 5.60
C GLY A 192 -10.13 6.63 5.36
N VAL A 193 -9.48 5.95 6.30
CA VAL A 193 -8.05 5.67 6.31
C VAL A 193 -7.83 4.19 6.56
N VAL A 194 -7.02 3.56 5.70
CA VAL A 194 -6.58 2.17 5.82
C VAL A 194 -5.07 2.13 5.70
N THR A 195 -4.38 1.47 6.62
CA THR A 195 -2.92 1.36 6.61
C THR A 195 -2.45 0.05 7.23
N THR A 196 -1.27 -0.43 6.84
CA THR A 196 -0.55 -1.49 7.57
C THR A 196 0.32 -0.95 8.71
N THR A 197 0.43 0.36 8.90
CA THR A 197 1.14 0.95 10.04
C THR A 197 0.22 1.14 11.24
N ARG A 198 0.73 1.81 12.29
CA ARG A 198 -0.15 2.42 13.28
C ARG A 198 -1.00 3.47 12.60
N VAL A 199 -2.27 3.59 12.99
CA VAL A 199 -3.16 4.64 12.45
C VAL A 199 -2.71 6.06 12.86
N THR A 200 -1.81 6.15 13.85
CA THR A 200 -1.13 7.36 14.32
C THR A 200 0.23 7.60 13.66
N HIS A 201 0.67 6.72 12.75
CA HIS A 201 1.89 6.93 11.97
C HIS A 201 1.75 8.17 11.07
N ALA A 202 2.87 8.69 10.56
CA ALA A 202 2.92 9.96 9.86
C ALA A 202 1.96 10.07 8.66
N THR A 203 1.95 9.08 7.78
CA THR A 203 1.13 9.05 6.58
C THR A 203 -0.38 9.10 6.88
N PRO A 204 -0.96 8.22 7.73
CA PRO A 204 -2.36 8.29 8.09
C PRO A 204 -2.65 9.52 8.96
N ALA A 205 -1.73 9.92 9.84
CA ALA A 205 -1.91 11.08 10.71
C ALA A 205 -2.05 12.38 9.92
N ALA A 206 -1.32 12.58 8.81
CA ALA A 206 -1.46 13.76 7.96
C ALA A 206 -2.87 13.91 7.34
N ALA A 207 -3.70 12.87 7.41
CA ALA A 207 -5.09 12.94 6.99
C ALA A 207 -5.97 13.71 7.99
N TYR A 208 -5.56 13.82 9.26
CA TYR A 208 -6.41 14.40 10.33
C TYR A 208 -5.69 15.23 11.40
N ALA A 209 -4.38 15.07 11.60
CA ALA A 209 -3.64 15.64 12.71
C ALA A 209 -2.76 16.83 12.29
N HIS A 210 -2.45 17.65 13.28
CA HIS A 210 -1.55 18.79 13.22
C HIS A 210 -0.53 18.68 14.36
N THR A 211 0.74 18.51 14.05
CA THR A 211 1.79 18.40 15.08
C THR A 211 3.15 18.84 14.59
N GLN A 212 3.91 19.47 15.47
CA GLN A 212 5.32 19.81 15.28
C GLN A 212 6.25 18.60 15.41
N ASN A 213 5.74 17.42 15.80
CA ASN A 213 6.55 16.22 15.94
C ASN A 213 5.72 14.96 15.68
N ARG A 214 6.01 14.29 14.56
CA ARG A 214 5.40 13.00 14.18
C ARG A 214 5.51 11.89 15.22
N LYS A 215 6.43 12.01 16.20
CA LYS A 215 6.63 11.01 17.26
C LYS A 215 5.64 11.14 18.41
N TRP A 216 4.87 12.22 18.48
CA TRP A 216 3.86 12.43 19.53
C TRP A 216 2.58 11.67 19.18
N GLU A 217 2.72 10.35 19.01
CA GLU A 217 1.64 9.46 18.58
C GLU A 217 0.61 9.26 19.71
N SER A 218 1.08 9.03 20.94
CA SER A 218 0.26 8.61 22.09
C SER A 218 0.42 9.50 23.33
N PHE A 219 1.47 10.33 23.38
CA PHE A 219 1.69 11.32 24.42
C PHE A 219 2.53 12.48 23.89
N ILE A 220 2.46 13.61 24.59
CA ILE A 220 3.30 14.79 24.36
C ILE A 220 4.46 14.75 25.34
N ASN A 221 5.68 14.99 24.86
CA ASN A 221 6.78 15.23 25.78
C ASN A 221 6.72 16.68 26.29
N GLU A 222 6.03 16.90 27.41
CA GLU A 222 5.82 18.24 27.99
C GLU A 222 7.13 18.97 28.34
N SER A 223 8.24 18.25 28.57
CA SER A 223 9.55 18.88 28.78
C SER A 223 10.06 19.64 27.54
N MET A 224 9.50 19.37 26.36
CA MET A 224 9.82 20.08 25.12
C MET A 224 8.89 21.29 24.87
N ILE A 225 7.89 21.50 25.73
CA ILE A 225 6.89 22.55 25.59
C ILE A 225 7.18 23.66 26.60
N ASP A 226 7.01 24.92 26.18
CA ASP A 226 6.97 26.03 27.13
C ASP A 226 5.70 25.89 27.98
N GLY A 227 5.87 25.82 29.30
CA GLY A 227 4.80 25.56 30.28
C GLY A 227 3.53 26.41 30.10
N ARG A 228 3.65 27.60 29.49
CA ARG A 228 2.50 28.46 29.13
C ARG A 228 1.54 27.81 28.13
N PHE A 229 1.98 26.82 27.37
CA PHE A 229 1.22 26.14 26.33
C PHE A 229 0.90 24.67 26.64
N ASN A 230 1.23 24.15 27.84
CA ASN A 230 1.06 22.73 28.16
C ASN A 230 -0.35 22.19 27.87
N ASN A 231 -1.40 22.97 28.11
CA ASN A 231 -2.78 22.54 27.88
C ASN A 231 -3.24 22.63 26.40
N HIS A 232 -2.38 23.02 25.46
CA HIS A 232 -2.77 23.32 24.08
C HIS A 232 -2.30 22.26 23.06
N CYS A 233 -1.43 21.33 23.44
CA CYS A 233 -1.01 20.23 22.56
C CYS A 233 -1.87 18.98 22.79
N LYS A 234 -2.16 18.27 21.69
CA LYS A 234 -2.78 16.94 21.73
C LYS A 234 -1.91 15.96 20.96
N ASP A 235 -1.69 14.78 21.51
CA ASP A 235 -1.07 13.68 20.78
C ASP A 235 -1.95 13.26 19.59
N ILE A 236 -1.34 12.61 18.59
CA ILE A 236 -2.02 12.24 17.34
C ILE A 236 -3.22 11.32 17.62
N ALA A 237 -3.11 10.37 18.55
CA ALA A 237 -4.22 9.49 18.92
C ALA A 237 -5.42 10.29 19.44
N ARG A 238 -5.19 11.28 20.32
CA ARG A 238 -6.25 12.19 20.76
C ARG A 238 -6.86 12.98 19.60
N GLN A 239 -6.05 13.52 18.69
CA GLN A 239 -6.58 14.26 17.54
C GLN A 239 -7.45 13.39 16.63
N LEU A 240 -7.14 12.09 16.50
CA LEU A 240 -7.98 11.15 15.76
C LEU A 240 -9.37 10.99 16.39
N ILE A 241 -9.47 10.96 17.72
CA ILE A 241 -10.72 10.67 18.44
C ILE A 241 -11.52 11.94 18.74
N GLU A 242 -10.84 13.04 19.03
CA GLU A 242 -11.45 14.27 19.55
C GLU A 242 -11.70 15.32 18.46
N ASP A 243 -10.80 15.45 17.49
CA ASP A 243 -10.77 16.61 16.60
C ASP A 243 -11.28 16.30 15.19
N PHE A 244 -11.79 17.34 14.52
CA PHE A 244 -12.14 17.26 13.11
C PHE A 244 -10.87 17.42 12.24
N PRO A 245 -10.67 16.61 11.16
CA PRO A 245 -11.60 15.62 10.62
C PRO A 245 -11.49 14.21 11.20
N GLY A 246 -10.56 13.94 12.13
CA GLY A 246 -10.30 12.61 12.69
C GLY A 246 -11.55 11.92 13.24
N ASN A 247 -12.26 12.58 14.15
CA ASN A 247 -13.49 12.09 14.78
C ASN A 247 -14.63 11.84 13.77
N SER A 248 -14.52 12.44 12.59
CA SER A 248 -15.51 12.42 11.52
C SER A 248 -15.21 11.36 10.45
N LEU A 249 -14.04 10.70 10.49
CA LEU A 249 -13.74 9.56 9.63
C LEU A 249 -14.74 8.42 9.86
N SER A 250 -15.26 7.85 8.77
CA SER A 250 -16.21 6.73 8.79
C SER A 250 -15.53 5.37 8.93
N VAL A 251 -14.29 5.25 8.46
CA VAL A 251 -13.51 4.01 8.54
C VAL A 251 -12.07 4.35 8.90
N VAL A 252 -11.54 3.73 9.94
CA VAL A 252 -10.13 3.81 10.32
C VAL A 252 -9.63 2.39 10.61
N LEU A 253 -8.73 1.87 9.78
CA LEU A 253 -8.23 0.49 9.87
C LEU A 253 -6.70 0.46 9.83
N GLY A 254 -6.08 -0.22 10.78
CA GLY A 254 -4.64 -0.47 10.81
C GLY A 254 -4.19 -1.08 12.13
N GLY A 255 -2.95 -0.79 12.55
CA GLY A 255 -2.45 -1.16 13.88
C GLY A 255 -2.46 0.00 14.87
N GLY A 256 -1.85 -0.21 16.04
CA GLY A 256 -1.45 0.84 16.97
C GLY A 256 -2.20 0.89 18.28
N ARG A 257 -2.82 -0.22 18.73
CA ARG A 257 -3.60 -0.26 19.98
C ARG A 257 -2.88 0.32 21.17
N LYS A 258 -1.56 0.14 21.27
CA LYS A 258 -0.73 0.64 22.38
C LYS A 258 -0.93 2.14 22.64
N GLY A 259 -1.13 2.94 21.60
CA GLY A 259 -1.28 4.40 21.72
C GLY A 259 -2.66 4.85 22.20
N PHE A 260 -3.62 3.94 22.26
CA PHE A 260 -5.00 4.20 22.67
C PHE A 260 -5.35 3.60 24.04
N LEU A 261 -4.46 2.78 24.61
CA LEU A 261 -4.64 2.13 25.91
C LEU A 261 -3.83 2.83 27.01
N PRO A 262 -4.37 2.97 28.24
CA PRO A 262 -3.62 3.36 29.43
C PRO A 262 -2.42 2.44 29.70
N ASN A 263 -1.38 2.99 30.31
CA ASN A 263 -0.17 2.25 30.67
C ASN A 263 -0.33 1.28 31.86
N ASP A 264 -1.52 1.20 32.46
CA ASP A 264 -1.92 0.22 33.47
C ASP A 264 -2.90 -0.84 32.92
N ILE A 265 -3.25 -0.76 31.62
CA ILE A 265 -4.11 -1.73 30.94
C ILE A 265 -3.30 -2.61 29.99
N GLN A 266 -3.47 -3.93 30.11
CA GLN A 266 -2.83 -4.91 29.23
C GLN A 266 -3.54 -5.00 27.88
N ASP A 267 -2.77 -5.09 26.81
CA ASP A 267 -3.24 -5.43 25.48
C ASP A 267 -3.79 -6.86 25.48
N GLN A 268 -4.95 -7.03 24.84
CA GLN A 268 -5.69 -8.30 24.86
C GLN A 268 -5.05 -9.40 24.00
N LYS A 269 -4.11 -9.07 23.10
CA LYS A 269 -3.54 -10.02 22.13
C LYS A 269 -2.03 -10.20 22.28
N GLU A 270 -1.32 -9.20 22.79
CA GLU A 270 0.14 -9.13 22.72
C GLU A 270 0.79 -9.29 24.07
N VAL A 271 1.80 -10.17 24.12
CA VAL A 271 2.58 -10.48 25.33
C VAL A 271 4.03 -10.04 25.20
N ASP A 272 4.67 -9.72 26.32
CA ASP A 272 6.07 -9.35 26.44
C ASP A 272 7.00 -10.57 26.45
N ALA A 273 8.30 -10.33 26.66
CA ALA A 273 9.31 -11.40 26.67
C ALA A 273 9.13 -12.42 27.81
N ASN A 274 8.36 -12.07 28.85
CA ASN A 274 8.05 -12.93 29.99
C ASN A 274 6.65 -13.55 29.87
N ASN A 275 6.01 -13.46 28.70
CA ASN A 275 4.65 -13.94 28.42
C ASN A 275 3.56 -13.23 29.24
N GLN A 276 3.80 -11.99 29.67
CA GLN A 276 2.82 -11.10 30.31
C GLN A 276 2.20 -10.15 29.29
N GLY A 277 0.92 -9.77 29.44
CA GLY A 277 0.29 -8.83 28.50
C GLY A 277 1.03 -7.49 28.42
N LYS A 278 1.38 -7.03 27.21
CA LYS A 278 2.03 -5.73 27.00
C LYS A 278 1.09 -4.61 27.43
N LEU A 279 1.58 -3.66 28.20
CA LEU A 279 0.80 -2.51 28.67
C LEU A 279 0.59 -1.47 27.56
N GLY A 280 -0.45 -0.63 27.67
CA GLY A 280 -0.60 0.55 26.83
C GLY A 280 0.52 1.58 27.02
N GLU A 281 0.53 2.63 26.19
CA GLU A 281 1.53 3.71 26.24
C GLU A 281 0.99 5.00 26.86
N ARG A 282 -0.33 5.12 27.06
CA ARG A 282 -0.92 6.38 27.52
C ARG A 282 -0.64 6.61 29.00
N ILE A 283 -0.02 7.75 29.29
CA ILE A 283 0.35 8.18 30.65
C ILE A 283 -0.72 9.06 31.31
N ASP A 284 -1.80 9.38 30.60
CA ASP A 284 -2.90 10.23 31.07
C ASP A 284 -4.10 9.41 31.60
N GLY A 285 -3.95 8.08 31.71
CA GLY A 285 -4.98 7.18 32.24
C GLY A 285 -6.20 6.99 31.33
N ARG A 286 -6.17 7.50 30.09
CA ARG A 286 -7.34 7.49 29.19
C ARG A 286 -7.38 6.27 28.30
N ASN A 287 -8.56 5.67 28.16
CA ASN A 287 -8.81 4.60 27.19
C ASN A 287 -9.54 5.18 25.97
N LEU A 288 -8.77 5.55 24.95
CA LEU A 288 -9.32 6.21 23.77
C LEU A 288 -10.18 5.30 22.89
N ILE A 289 -10.07 3.97 23.03
CA ILE A 289 -10.96 3.02 22.34
C ILE A 289 -12.36 3.10 22.95
N GLU A 290 -12.46 3.11 24.28
CA GLU A 290 -13.73 3.25 25.01
C GLU A 290 -14.34 4.62 24.76
N GLU A 291 -13.54 5.68 24.80
CA GLU A 291 -14.01 7.03 24.47
C GLU A 291 -14.53 7.13 23.03
N TRP A 292 -13.89 6.47 22.06
CA TRP A 292 -14.40 6.44 20.68
C TRP A 292 -15.77 5.78 20.59
N LEU A 293 -15.98 4.65 21.28
CA LEU A 293 -17.25 3.93 21.33
C LEU A 293 -18.34 4.81 21.98
N GLU A 294 -18.01 5.47 23.08
CA GLU A 294 -18.90 6.39 23.78
C GLU A 294 -19.28 7.59 22.90
N ASN A 295 -18.32 8.17 22.18
CA ASN A 295 -18.58 9.25 21.22
C ASN A 295 -19.56 8.82 20.12
N GLN A 296 -19.50 7.56 19.65
CA GLN A 296 -20.48 7.08 18.66
C GLN A 296 -21.88 6.98 19.28
N ARG A 297 -21.99 6.44 20.50
CA ARG A 297 -23.25 6.36 21.23
C ARG A 297 -23.87 7.75 21.46
N LEU A 298 -23.06 8.72 21.88
CA LEU A 298 -23.48 10.11 22.10
C LEU A 298 -23.84 10.85 20.80
N SER A 299 -23.29 10.45 19.65
CA SER A 299 -23.66 11.00 18.35
C SER A 299 -25.05 10.57 17.84
N GLY A 300 -25.73 9.66 18.56
CA GLY A 300 -27.05 9.13 18.21
C GLY A 300 -27.03 7.91 17.28
N LEU A 301 -25.85 7.37 16.96
CA LEU A 301 -25.73 6.11 16.24
C LEU A 301 -26.24 4.95 17.09
N GLN A 302 -26.95 4.03 16.46
CA GLN A 302 -27.36 2.78 17.08
C GLN A 302 -26.17 1.81 17.18
N GLU A 303 -26.19 0.90 18.15
CA GLU A 303 -25.10 -0.05 18.42
C GLU A 303 -24.72 -0.91 17.19
N HIS A 304 -25.65 -1.15 16.26
CA HIS A 304 -25.40 -1.90 15.04
C HIS A 304 -24.87 -1.04 13.87
N GLU A 305 -24.70 0.27 14.06
CA GLU A 305 -24.17 1.23 13.08
C GLU A 305 -22.69 1.57 13.33
N TYR A 306 -22.11 1.15 14.45
CA TYR A 306 -20.68 1.34 14.71
C TYR A 306 -20.04 0.08 15.32
N ALA A 307 -18.74 -0.09 15.10
CA ALA A 307 -18.01 -1.22 15.67
C ALA A 307 -16.53 -0.90 15.88
N PHE A 308 -15.98 -1.41 16.98
CA PHE A 308 -14.55 -1.60 17.17
C PHE A 308 -14.17 -3.06 16.90
N ILE A 309 -13.12 -3.30 16.11
CA ILE A 309 -12.61 -4.65 15.80
C ILE A 309 -11.09 -4.73 15.90
N ASN A 310 -10.55 -5.90 16.22
CA ASN A 310 -9.11 -6.11 16.37
C ASN A 310 -8.61 -7.45 15.80
N SER A 311 -9.41 -8.12 14.95
CA SER A 311 -9.06 -9.40 14.33
C SER A 311 -9.66 -9.59 12.93
N THR A 312 -9.09 -10.53 12.16
CA THR A 312 -9.61 -10.98 10.87
C THR A 312 -11.07 -11.44 10.95
N LYS A 313 -11.40 -12.20 11.99
CA LYS A 313 -12.76 -12.69 12.27
C LYS A 313 -13.72 -11.54 12.55
N GLY A 314 -13.29 -10.53 13.32
CA GLY A 314 -14.06 -9.31 13.54
C GLY A 314 -14.37 -8.63 12.21
N LEU A 315 -13.35 -8.39 11.38
CA LEU A 315 -13.49 -7.75 10.07
C LEU A 315 -14.40 -8.53 9.10
N ARG A 316 -14.35 -9.86 9.10
CA ARG A 316 -15.18 -10.69 8.21
C ARG A 316 -16.63 -10.86 8.68
N ARG A 317 -16.93 -10.62 9.97
CA ARG A 317 -18.27 -10.84 10.56
C ARG A 317 -19.11 -9.58 10.68
N ILE A 318 -18.53 -8.38 10.55
CA ILE A 318 -19.32 -7.15 10.60
C ILE A 318 -20.38 -7.12 9.51
N ARG A 319 -21.57 -6.65 9.86
CA ARG A 319 -22.65 -6.38 8.91
C ARG A 319 -22.42 -5.05 8.20
N MET A 320 -21.56 -5.10 7.18
CA MET A 320 -21.09 -3.92 6.43
C MET A 320 -22.23 -3.10 5.83
N ASP A 321 -23.40 -3.66 5.60
CA ASP A 321 -24.62 -2.97 5.16
C ASP A 321 -25.13 -1.95 6.18
N ARG A 322 -24.95 -2.22 7.49
CA ARG A 322 -25.43 -1.35 8.57
C ARG A 322 -24.37 -0.41 9.13
N ILE A 323 -23.10 -0.82 9.12
CA ILE A 323 -22.01 -0.03 9.71
C ILE A 323 -21.83 1.32 9.00
N ARG A 324 -21.78 2.40 9.77
CA ARG A 324 -21.45 3.77 9.37
C ARG A 324 -20.10 4.24 9.90
N LYS A 325 -19.69 3.74 11.06
CA LYS A 325 -18.43 4.06 11.76
C LYS A 325 -17.69 2.79 12.13
N LEU A 326 -16.51 2.57 11.57
CA LEU A 326 -15.69 1.39 11.85
C LEU A 326 -14.30 1.83 12.32
N PHE A 327 -13.90 1.35 13.49
CA PHE A 327 -12.55 1.53 14.01
C PHE A 327 -11.89 0.16 14.23
N GLY A 328 -10.82 -0.11 13.48
CA GLY A 328 -10.14 -1.40 13.48
C GLY A 328 -8.66 -1.26 13.82
N LEU A 329 -8.24 -1.86 14.94
CA LEU A 329 -6.84 -1.86 15.39
C LEU A 329 -6.33 -3.30 15.57
N PHE A 330 -5.66 -3.83 14.55
CA PHE A 330 -5.36 -5.25 14.41
C PHE A 330 -4.06 -5.71 15.10
N ASN A 331 -3.10 -4.79 15.32
CA ASN A 331 -1.88 -5.04 16.09
C ASN A 331 -1.67 -4.01 17.22
N TYR A 332 -0.89 -4.39 18.24
CA TYR A 332 -0.43 -3.50 19.31
C TYR A 332 0.38 -2.32 18.77
N SER A 333 1.24 -2.53 17.76
CA SER A 333 2.03 -1.49 17.08
C SER A 333 1.68 -1.44 15.59
N HIS A 334 2.66 -1.39 14.69
CA HIS A 334 2.40 -1.66 13.27
C HIS A 334 1.83 -3.07 13.08
N MET A 335 1.10 -3.28 12.00
CA MET A 335 0.71 -4.64 11.60
C MET A 335 1.95 -5.47 11.28
N GLU A 336 1.77 -6.78 11.24
CA GLU A 336 2.80 -7.70 10.77
C GLU A 336 2.95 -7.59 9.25
N TYR A 337 4.15 -7.86 8.74
CA TYR A 337 4.34 -8.00 7.29
C TYR A 337 3.43 -9.11 6.75
N ASP A 338 2.84 -8.93 5.56
CA ASP A 338 1.84 -9.83 4.97
C ASP A 338 2.35 -11.28 4.83
N SER A 339 3.67 -11.46 4.64
CA SER A 339 4.29 -12.79 4.57
C SER A 339 4.44 -13.50 5.93
N PHE A 340 4.36 -12.76 7.03
CA PHE A 340 4.56 -13.26 8.39
C PHE A 340 3.32 -13.13 9.28
N ARG A 341 2.31 -12.37 8.85
CA ARG A 341 1.13 -12.11 9.67
C ARG A 341 0.39 -13.39 10.05
N ASP A 342 -0.15 -13.42 11.27
CA ASP A 342 -1.09 -14.47 11.65
C ASP A 342 -2.36 -14.37 10.77
N GLN A 343 -2.58 -15.38 9.92
CA GLN A 343 -3.74 -15.46 9.03
C GLN A 343 -4.94 -16.20 9.66
N SER A 344 -4.82 -16.59 10.93
CA SER A 344 -5.90 -17.21 11.69
C SER A 344 -7.10 -16.25 11.83
N PRO A 345 -8.28 -16.77 12.23
CA PRO A 345 -9.42 -15.92 12.56
C PRO A 345 -9.09 -14.83 13.60
N ASP A 346 -8.20 -15.10 14.54
CA ASP A 346 -7.86 -14.16 15.62
C ASP A 346 -6.64 -13.28 15.28
N GLY A 347 -5.98 -13.53 14.15
CA GLY A 347 -4.84 -12.78 13.63
C GLY A 347 -5.20 -11.45 12.93
N GLU A 348 -4.51 -11.15 11.84
CA GLU A 348 -4.58 -9.87 11.13
C GLU A 348 -5.12 -9.99 9.68
N PRO A 349 -6.07 -9.11 9.28
CA PRO A 349 -6.54 -9.07 7.90
C PRO A 349 -5.48 -8.48 6.97
N SER A 350 -5.48 -8.87 5.70
CA SER A 350 -4.56 -8.26 4.73
C SER A 350 -5.00 -6.82 4.36
N LEU A 351 -4.08 -6.03 3.78
CA LEU A 351 -4.40 -4.68 3.27
C LEU A 351 -5.55 -4.71 2.25
N SER A 352 -5.61 -5.74 1.41
CA SER A 352 -6.69 -5.99 0.45
C SER A 352 -8.03 -6.24 1.13
N GLU A 353 -8.07 -6.98 2.24
CA GLU A 353 -9.30 -7.23 3.00
C GLU A 353 -9.80 -5.95 3.70
N MET A 354 -8.88 -5.20 4.31
CA MET A 354 -9.20 -3.90 4.91
C MET A 354 -9.70 -2.89 3.87
N THR A 355 -9.05 -2.83 2.70
CA THR A 355 -9.45 -1.97 1.57
C THR A 355 -10.83 -2.33 1.05
N GLU A 356 -11.11 -3.63 0.84
CA GLU A 356 -12.42 -4.10 0.42
C GLU A 356 -13.51 -3.70 1.43
N THR A 357 -13.22 -3.89 2.72
CA THR A 357 -14.16 -3.55 3.81
C THR A 357 -14.45 -2.05 3.83
N ALA A 358 -13.41 -1.21 3.75
CA ALA A 358 -13.55 0.24 3.72
C ALA A 358 -14.39 0.69 2.52
N ILE A 359 -14.13 0.18 1.31
CA ILE A 359 -14.89 0.54 0.11
C ILE A 359 -16.35 0.09 0.25
N ARG A 360 -16.63 -1.11 0.77
CA ARG A 360 -18.02 -1.59 0.99
C ARG A 360 -18.80 -0.68 1.94
N ILE A 361 -18.17 -0.19 2.99
CA ILE A 361 -18.81 0.71 3.96
C ILE A 361 -19.02 2.10 3.35
N LEU A 362 -17.96 2.69 2.78
CA LEU A 362 -17.96 4.07 2.29
C LEU A 362 -18.81 4.26 1.03
N SER A 363 -18.87 3.27 0.14
CA SER A 363 -19.60 3.36 -1.14
C SER A 363 -21.12 3.48 -0.98
N LYS A 364 -21.65 3.18 0.21
CA LYS A 364 -23.07 3.37 0.54
C LYS A 364 -23.46 4.85 0.62
N HIS A 365 -22.50 5.75 0.82
CA HIS A 365 -22.80 7.16 0.99
C HIS A 365 -23.14 7.81 -0.37
N PRO A 366 -24.31 8.47 -0.51
CA PRO A 366 -24.80 8.94 -1.81
C PRO A 366 -23.90 10.00 -2.44
N ASN A 367 -23.25 10.84 -1.63
CA ASN A 367 -22.34 11.89 -2.10
C ASN A 367 -20.93 11.37 -2.46
N GLY A 368 -20.68 10.08 -2.26
CA GLY A 368 -19.39 9.44 -2.49
C GLY A 368 -18.43 9.57 -1.31
N PHE A 369 -17.17 9.19 -1.56
CA PHE A 369 -16.18 9.07 -0.51
C PHE A 369 -14.76 9.44 -0.94
N LEU A 370 -13.91 9.69 0.05
CA LEU A 370 -12.46 9.76 -0.07
C LEU A 370 -11.81 8.68 0.80
N LEU A 371 -10.93 7.87 0.23
CA LEU A 371 -10.25 6.80 0.96
C LEU A 371 -8.74 6.91 0.76
N LEU A 372 -7.98 6.98 1.86
CA LEU A 372 -6.54 6.78 1.87
C LEU A 372 -6.24 5.32 2.18
N VAL A 373 -5.43 4.67 1.34
CA VAL A 373 -4.92 3.31 1.54
C VAL A 373 -3.41 3.34 1.50
N GLU A 374 -2.76 2.88 2.56
CA GLU A 374 -1.31 2.91 2.69
C GLU A 374 -0.71 1.50 2.81
N GLY A 375 0.25 1.19 1.94
CA GLY A 375 1.18 0.07 2.11
C GLY A 375 2.42 0.52 2.89
N GLY A 376 2.26 0.84 4.17
CA GLY A 376 3.30 1.56 4.94
C GLY A 376 4.47 0.69 5.40
N LEU A 377 4.32 -0.63 5.36
CA LEU A 377 5.39 -1.58 5.71
C LEU A 377 6.42 -1.80 4.58
N ILE A 378 6.16 -1.31 3.37
CA ILE A 378 7.13 -1.30 2.26
C ILE A 378 8.40 -0.54 2.70
N ASP A 379 8.22 0.66 3.24
CA ASP A 379 9.26 1.54 3.77
C ASP A 379 10.01 0.91 4.95
N ARG A 380 9.26 0.36 5.91
CA ARG A 380 9.84 -0.28 7.09
C ARG A 380 10.77 -1.43 6.72
N ALA A 381 10.35 -2.28 5.77
CA ALA A 381 11.17 -3.38 5.28
C ALA A 381 12.43 -2.88 4.55
N HIS A 382 12.34 -1.77 3.82
CA HIS A 382 13.51 -1.11 3.23
C HIS A 382 14.48 -0.59 4.30
N HIS A 383 13.98 0.08 5.34
CA HIS A 383 14.82 0.63 6.41
C HIS A 383 15.62 -0.44 7.18
N ILE A 384 15.07 -1.65 7.34
CA ILE A 384 15.79 -2.77 7.96
C ILE A 384 16.64 -3.57 6.95
N GLY A 385 16.69 -3.17 5.67
CA GLY A 385 17.52 -3.80 4.65
C GLY A 385 16.94 -5.08 4.03
N TYR A 386 15.67 -5.40 4.27
CA TYR A 386 15.03 -6.63 3.79
C TYR A 386 14.21 -6.37 2.52
N ALA A 387 14.89 -6.26 1.37
CA ALA A 387 14.25 -6.01 0.08
C ALA A 387 13.15 -7.04 -0.25
N SER A 388 13.39 -8.34 -0.02
CA SER A 388 12.40 -9.39 -0.28
C SER A 388 11.07 -9.14 0.42
N ILE A 389 11.10 -8.71 1.69
CA ILE A 389 9.89 -8.39 2.46
C ILE A 389 9.21 -7.16 1.86
N SER A 390 9.98 -6.11 1.57
CA SER A 390 9.45 -4.88 0.97
C SER A 390 8.76 -5.13 -0.39
N LEU A 391 9.31 -6.03 -1.21
CA LEU A 391 8.68 -6.43 -2.46
C LEU A 391 7.38 -7.21 -2.22
N LEU A 392 7.31 -8.10 -1.23
CA LEU A 392 6.08 -8.82 -0.88
C LEU A 392 5.00 -7.86 -0.36
N GLU A 393 5.35 -6.88 0.47
CA GLU A 393 4.44 -5.78 0.88
C GLU A 393 3.94 -5.00 -0.34
N THR A 394 4.81 -4.73 -1.31
CA THR A 394 4.43 -4.07 -2.57
C THR A 394 3.44 -4.91 -3.39
N LEU A 395 3.57 -6.25 -3.36
CA LEU A 395 2.61 -7.13 -4.02
C LEU A 395 1.25 -7.15 -3.31
N GLU A 396 1.21 -7.11 -1.98
CA GLU A 396 -0.05 -6.97 -1.24
C GLU A 396 -0.71 -5.61 -1.48
N PHE A 397 0.08 -4.54 -1.53
CA PHE A 397 -0.38 -3.21 -1.94
C PHE A 397 -0.97 -3.23 -3.36
N ASP A 398 -0.31 -3.85 -4.33
CA ASP A 398 -0.83 -4.02 -5.70
C ASP A 398 -2.13 -4.85 -5.73
N ARG A 399 -2.26 -5.88 -4.87
CA ARG A 399 -3.50 -6.65 -4.71
C ARG A 399 -4.65 -5.78 -4.18
N SER A 400 -4.37 -4.84 -3.28
CA SER A 400 -5.37 -3.88 -2.77
C SER A 400 -5.85 -2.91 -3.86
N VAL A 401 -4.94 -2.40 -4.71
CA VAL A 401 -5.29 -1.55 -5.86
C VAL A 401 -6.16 -2.33 -6.85
N ARG A 402 -5.78 -3.57 -7.17
CA ARG A 402 -6.57 -4.46 -8.04
C ARG A 402 -7.98 -4.69 -7.48
N LYS A 403 -8.10 -4.87 -6.16
CA LYS A 403 -9.38 -5.07 -5.48
C LYS A 403 -10.26 -3.83 -5.63
N ALA A 404 -9.76 -2.65 -5.28
CA ALA A 404 -10.51 -1.40 -5.40
C ALA A 404 -10.95 -1.11 -6.83
N ARG A 405 -10.06 -1.31 -7.82
CA ARG A 405 -10.37 -1.12 -9.25
C ARG A 405 -11.54 -1.99 -9.74
N ARG A 406 -11.80 -3.13 -9.10
CA ARG A 406 -12.94 -4.02 -9.42
C ARG A 406 -14.23 -3.63 -8.71
N MET A 407 -14.14 -2.80 -7.67
CA MET A 407 -15.26 -2.45 -6.80
C MET A 407 -15.88 -1.09 -7.10
N VAL A 408 -15.13 -0.18 -7.75
CA VAL A 408 -15.62 1.16 -8.08
C VAL A 408 -15.70 1.37 -9.58
N SER A 409 -16.63 2.23 -10.02
CA SER A 409 -16.78 2.56 -11.43
C SER A 409 -15.68 3.52 -11.88
N LYS A 410 -15.11 3.29 -13.06
CA LYS A 410 -14.16 4.24 -13.68
C LYS A 410 -14.83 5.54 -14.11
N ASP A 411 -16.15 5.55 -14.18
CA ASP A 411 -16.94 6.70 -14.63
C ASP A 411 -16.98 7.82 -13.59
N ASP A 412 -17.06 7.47 -12.31
CA ASP A 412 -17.27 8.43 -11.22
C ASP A 412 -16.19 8.33 -10.13
N SER A 413 -15.14 7.53 -10.34
CA SER A 413 -14.11 7.29 -9.32
C SER A 413 -12.70 7.59 -9.85
N LEU A 414 -11.94 8.34 -9.06
CA LEU A 414 -10.54 8.64 -9.30
C LEU A 414 -9.67 7.74 -8.41
N LEU A 415 -8.82 6.92 -9.02
CA LEU A 415 -7.80 6.13 -8.31
C LEU A 415 -6.44 6.73 -8.60
N ILE A 416 -5.70 7.06 -7.55
CA ILE A 416 -4.32 7.56 -7.64
C ILE A 416 -3.43 6.56 -6.91
N VAL A 417 -2.34 6.15 -7.55
CA VAL A 417 -1.27 5.36 -6.89
C VAL A 417 -0.01 6.20 -6.90
N SER A 418 0.62 6.33 -5.74
CA SER A 418 1.86 7.08 -5.59
C SER A 418 2.72 6.52 -4.46
N ALA A 419 3.85 7.19 -4.24
CA ALA A 419 4.74 7.03 -3.11
C ALA A 419 4.99 8.40 -2.51
N ASP A 420 5.24 8.43 -1.21
CA ASP A 420 5.62 9.63 -0.48
C ASP A 420 7.09 10.01 -0.73
N HIS A 421 7.96 9.00 -0.78
CA HIS A 421 9.36 9.09 -1.19
C HIS A 421 9.90 7.75 -1.73
N SER A 422 11.18 7.71 -2.09
CA SER A 422 11.89 6.49 -2.53
C SER A 422 12.74 5.94 -1.40
N GLN A 423 13.25 4.73 -1.59
CA GLN A 423 14.33 4.12 -0.80
C GLN A 423 15.56 3.90 -1.69
N PRO A 424 16.77 3.77 -1.12
CA PRO A 424 18.02 3.64 -1.89
C PRO A 424 18.22 2.21 -2.41
N LEU A 425 17.14 1.55 -2.84
CA LEU A 425 17.17 0.23 -3.45
C LEU A 425 17.69 0.34 -4.89
N ILE A 426 18.71 -0.46 -5.20
CA ILE A 426 19.37 -0.55 -6.49
C ILE A 426 19.15 -1.95 -7.06
N ILE A 427 18.84 -2.02 -8.35
CA ILE A 427 18.83 -3.28 -9.11
C ILE A 427 20.17 -3.37 -9.86
N SER A 428 21.09 -4.14 -9.31
CA SER A 428 22.45 -4.36 -9.79
C SER A 428 22.52 -5.55 -10.75
N GLY A 429 23.53 -5.58 -11.62
CA GLY A 429 23.63 -6.58 -12.68
C GLY A 429 25.03 -6.67 -13.30
N TYR A 430 25.23 -7.44 -14.36
CA TYR A 430 24.28 -7.76 -15.44
C TYR A 430 23.76 -9.22 -15.45
N SER A 431 22.69 -9.50 -14.70
CA SER A 431 22.04 -10.82 -14.66
C SER A 431 21.22 -11.13 -15.92
N ASN A 432 21.12 -12.41 -16.29
CA ASN A 432 20.26 -12.86 -17.40
C ASN A 432 18.76 -12.64 -17.10
N ARG A 433 17.93 -12.51 -18.14
CA ARG A 433 16.46 -12.51 -18.03
C ARG A 433 15.99 -13.77 -17.29
N GLY A 434 15.02 -13.62 -16.39
CA GLY A 434 14.53 -14.70 -15.54
C GLY A 434 15.38 -14.98 -14.30
N ASN A 435 16.49 -14.26 -14.09
CA ASN A 435 17.25 -14.38 -12.84
C ASN A 435 16.40 -13.94 -11.64
N ARG A 436 16.45 -14.71 -10.54
CA ARG A 436 15.71 -14.40 -9.32
C ARG A 436 16.02 -12.99 -8.85
N ILE A 437 15.00 -12.12 -8.80
CA ILE A 437 15.23 -10.71 -8.46
C ILE A 437 15.78 -10.55 -7.04
N ASN A 438 15.37 -11.40 -6.11
CA ASN A 438 15.88 -11.45 -4.75
C ASN A 438 17.07 -12.42 -4.56
N GLY A 439 17.66 -12.87 -5.66
CA GLY A 439 18.80 -13.79 -5.66
C GLY A 439 20.13 -13.11 -5.95
N LEU A 440 21.16 -13.93 -6.02
CA LEU A 440 22.48 -13.53 -6.49
C LEU A 440 22.43 -13.18 -7.98
N SER A 441 23.32 -12.28 -8.37
CA SER A 441 23.61 -11.99 -9.76
C SER A 441 24.27 -13.19 -10.42
N THR A 442 24.03 -13.40 -11.71
CA THR A 442 24.76 -14.40 -12.51
C THR A 442 26.18 -13.93 -12.87
N LYS A 443 26.57 -12.73 -12.43
CA LYS A 443 27.92 -12.17 -12.56
C LYS A 443 28.56 -12.07 -11.19
N SER A 444 29.88 -12.15 -11.17
CA SER A 444 30.70 -11.96 -9.98
C SER A 444 31.44 -10.62 -10.03
N ASP A 445 31.91 -10.17 -8.88
CA ASP A 445 32.80 -9.02 -8.78
C ASP A 445 34.23 -9.34 -9.29
N GLN A 446 35.13 -8.36 -9.23
CA GLN A 446 36.54 -8.50 -9.66
C GLN A 446 37.33 -9.55 -8.84
N LYS A 447 36.83 -9.95 -7.66
CA LYS A 447 37.41 -10.98 -6.80
C LYS A 447 36.70 -12.33 -6.96
N ASN A 448 35.90 -12.48 -8.01
CA ASN A 448 35.07 -13.66 -8.30
C ASN A 448 34.08 -14.02 -7.19
N ARG A 449 33.60 -13.02 -6.43
CA ARG A 449 32.56 -13.21 -5.42
C ARG A 449 31.19 -12.89 -6.00
N PRO A 450 30.14 -13.67 -5.69
CA PRO A 450 28.80 -13.33 -6.11
C PRO A 450 28.32 -12.08 -5.35
N PHE A 451 27.48 -11.28 -6.01
CA PHE A 451 26.80 -10.15 -5.40
C PHE A 451 25.29 -10.27 -5.60
N SER A 452 24.48 -9.67 -4.73
CA SER A 452 23.02 -9.71 -4.86
C SER A 452 22.52 -8.85 -6.01
N THR A 453 21.47 -9.30 -6.70
CA THR A 453 20.79 -8.48 -7.73
C THR A 453 20.18 -7.22 -7.11
N LEU A 454 19.70 -7.29 -5.87
CA LEU A 454 19.23 -6.12 -5.12
C LEU A 454 20.28 -5.67 -4.12
N MET A 455 20.55 -4.37 -4.09
CA MET A 455 21.47 -3.75 -3.13
C MET A 455 20.83 -2.50 -2.54
N TYR A 456 21.35 -2.07 -1.39
CA TYR A 456 21.01 -0.77 -0.82
C TYR A 456 22.22 0.15 -0.83
N GLY A 457 22.02 1.41 -1.23
CA GLY A 457 23.04 2.44 -1.08
C GLY A 457 23.32 2.79 0.40
N THR A 458 22.34 2.61 1.27
CA THR A 458 22.47 2.79 2.73
C THR A 458 21.59 1.78 3.47
N GLY A 459 22.02 1.28 4.63
CA GLY A 459 21.18 0.44 5.48
C GLY A 459 22.02 -0.42 6.44
N PRO A 460 21.37 -1.25 7.27
CA PRO A 460 22.04 -2.12 8.24
C PRO A 460 22.69 -3.37 7.62
N GLY A 461 22.49 -3.63 6.32
CA GLY A 461 23.08 -4.78 5.63
C GLY A 461 24.57 -4.65 5.30
N HIS A 462 25.24 -3.58 5.72
CA HIS A 462 26.68 -3.43 5.59
C HIS A 462 27.41 -4.23 6.68
N LEU A 463 28.50 -4.92 6.33
CA LEU A 463 29.15 -5.90 7.22
C LEU A 463 30.48 -5.42 7.84
N ASP A 464 31.00 -4.23 7.52
CA ASP A 464 32.28 -3.74 8.05
C ASP A 464 32.23 -2.24 8.40
N ASP A 465 32.73 -1.84 9.57
CA ASP A 465 32.53 -0.51 10.16
C ASP A 465 33.63 0.53 9.85
N GLN A 466 34.59 0.21 8.97
CA GLN A 466 35.86 0.97 8.97
C GLN A 466 35.86 2.37 8.34
N GLN A 467 34.83 2.83 7.61
CA GLN A 467 34.50 4.26 7.35
C GLN A 467 33.58 4.41 6.12
N ARG A 468 32.51 5.21 6.25
CA ARG A 468 31.81 5.77 5.09
C ARG A 468 32.62 6.95 4.55
N SER A 469 32.99 6.88 3.27
CA SER A 469 33.67 7.99 2.59
C SER A 469 32.65 8.91 1.93
N GLU A 470 32.80 10.22 2.06
CA GLU A 470 31.98 11.17 1.31
C GLU A 470 32.25 11.04 -0.20
N LEU A 471 31.19 11.01 -1.02
CA LEU A 471 31.29 10.99 -2.48
C LEU A 471 31.56 12.40 -3.04
N THR A 472 32.67 13.01 -2.64
CA THR A 472 33.15 14.29 -3.21
C THR A 472 34.28 14.05 -4.21
N ASN A 473 34.47 15.00 -5.13
CA ASN A 473 35.59 14.98 -6.07
C ASN A 473 36.95 14.93 -5.35
N ASP A 474 37.04 15.46 -4.13
CA ASP A 474 38.27 15.44 -3.33
C ASP A 474 38.55 14.06 -2.73
N THR A 475 37.52 13.33 -2.32
CA THR A 475 37.67 11.94 -1.87
C THR A 475 38.08 11.02 -3.03
N LEU A 476 37.49 11.22 -4.21
CA LEU A 476 37.85 10.49 -5.43
C LEU A 476 39.31 10.74 -5.85
N ARG A 477 39.79 11.99 -5.78
CA ARG A 477 41.20 12.34 -6.04
C ARG A 477 42.14 11.66 -5.06
N LYS A 478 41.80 11.61 -3.77
CA LYS A 478 42.61 10.92 -2.75
C LYS A 478 42.66 9.39 -2.96
N SER A 479 41.59 8.78 -3.47
CA SER A 479 41.58 7.34 -3.77
C SER A 479 42.28 6.98 -5.08
N LEU A 480 42.37 7.90 -6.05
CA LEU A 480 43.07 7.70 -7.32
C LEU A 480 44.59 7.93 -7.23
N CYS A 481 45.06 8.54 -6.13
CA CYS A 481 46.49 8.78 -5.85
C CYS A 481 47.10 7.76 -4.87
N ARG A 482 46.35 6.72 -4.48
CA ARG A 482 46.85 5.51 -3.83
C ARG A 482 46.77 4.36 -4.82
#